data_AF-A0A2E0KW38-F1
#
_entry.id   AF-A0A2E0KW38-F1
#
_cell.length_a   1.000
_cell.length_b   1.000
_cell.length_c   1.000
_cell.angle_alpha   90.00
_cell.angle_beta   90.00
_cell.angle_gamma   90.00
#
_symmetry.space_group_name_H-M   'P 1'
#
loop_
_entity.id
_entity.type
_entity.pdbx_description
1 polymer ?
#
loop_
_entity_poly.entity_id
_entity_poly.type
_entity_poly.pdbx_seq_one_letter_code
_entity_poly.pdbx_strand_id
1 'polypeptide(L)'
;MKFYHVDRLKRLATGQVVECNKEILGLDSLLGYSKVTQHGHFYLREVVPAGTDSNGMSINGALEVFFEAIRLNSFRERPSRFQSLFAYINIDEAIALRENNANNKECPIWEVEAVEYFCADMNLLKFGLNGIDAFSNAHKYWSGDGSKQPLWEYLLVSPITVIGQYKG
;
A
#
# COMPACT_ATOMS: atom_id res chain seq x y z
N MET A 1 -5.02 -7.01 -15.59
CA MET A 1 -5.95 -5.86 -15.41
C MET A 1 -5.12 -4.60 -15.25
N LYS A 2 -5.56 -3.47 -15.82
CA LYS A 2 -4.84 -2.19 -15.78
C LYS A 2 -5.23 -1.37 -14.54
N PHE A 3 -4.24 -0.74 -13.92
CA PHE A 3 -4.37 0.15 -12.76
C PHE A 3 -3.45 1.36 -12.90
N TYR A 4 -3.60 2.31 -11.98
CA TYR A 4 -2.83 3.55 -11.90
C TYR A 4 -2.08 3.63 -10.56
N HIS A 5 -0.76 3.78 -10.60
CA HIS A 5 0.10 3.88 -9.42
C HIS A 5 0.74 5.26 -9.32
N VAL A 6 0.63 5.91 -8.16
CA VAL A 6 1.36 7.15 -7.85
C VAL A 6 2.74 6.78 -7.31
N ASP A 7 3.78 6.93 -8.15
CA ASP A 7 5.15 6.54 -7.81
C ASP A 7 5.84 7.60 -6.95
N ARG A 8 5.62 7.46 -5.64
CA ARG A 8 6.23 8.31 -4.62
C ARG A 8 7.75 8.16 -4.50
N LEU A 9 8.30 7.06 -4.99
CA LEU A 9 9.74 6.82 -4.96
C LEU A 9 10.45 7.36 -6.20
N LYS A 10 9.71 7.68 -7.28
CA LYS A 10 10.23 8.13 -8.57
C LYS A 10 11.27 7.17 -9.14
N ARG A 11 10.95 5.87 -9.11
CA ARG A 11 11.86 4.77 -9.47
C ARG A 11 11.33 3.86 -10.56
N LEU A 12 10.07 4.01 -10.96
CA LEU A 12 9.49 3.17 -11.99
C LEU A 12 9.91 3.61 -13.40
N ALA A 13 9.97 2.64 -14.31
CA ALA A 13 10.20 2.85 -15.74
C ALA A 13 9.31 1.93 -16.59
N THR A 14 8.96 2.38 -17.80
CA THR A 14 8.20 1.57 -18.76
C THR A 14 8.90 0.23 -19.03
N GLY A 15 8.14 -0.86 -19.01
CA GLY A 15 8.62 -2.22 -19.20
C GLY A 15 9.23 -2.86 -17.96
N GLN A 16 9.35 -2.12 -16.85
CA GLN A 16 9.81 -2.69 -15.58
C GLN A 16 8.79 -3.69 -15.04
N VAL A 17 9.29 -4.79 -14.48
CA VAL A 17 8.50 -5.72 -13.67
C VAL A 17 8.81 -5.47 -12.20
N VAL A 18 7.77 -5.24 -11.39
CA VAL A 18 7.88 -5.08 -9.94
C VAL A 18 7.76 -6.47 -9.29
N GLU A 19 8.84 -6.85 -8.60
CA GLU A 19 9.01 -8.15 -7.96
C GLU A 19 9.26 -8.06 -6.45
N CYS A 20 8.89 -9.12 -5.73
CA CYS A 20 9.31 -9.35 -4.35
C CYS A 20 10.76 -9.87 -4.30
N ASN A 21 11.73 -8.98 -4.51
CA ASN A 21 13.15 -9.32 -4.59
C ASN A 21 14.02 -8.72 -3.49
N LYS A 22 13.46 -7.87 -2.62
CA LYS A 22 14.19 -7.29 -1.48
C LYS A 22 14.10 -8.21 -0.28
N GLU A 23 15.21 -8.85 0.05
CA GLU A 23 15.32 -9.70 1.22
C GLU A 23 15.55 -8.88 2.49
N ILE A 24 14.83 -9.22 3.56
CA ILE A 24 14.93 -8.59 4.88
C ILE A 24 15.21 -9.68 5.90
N LEU A 25 16.38 -9.60 6.54
CA LEU A 25 16.84 -10.58 7.50
C LEU A 25 15.90 -10.65 8.71
N GLY A 26 15.47 -11.85 9.07
CA GLY A 26 14.60 -12.12 10.22
C GLY A 26 13.10 -11.87 9.97
N LEU A 27 12.72 -11.33 8.81
CA LEU A 27 11.31 -11.07 8.48
C LEU A 27 10.51 -12.37 8.33
N ASP A 28 11.15 -13.43 7.86
CA ASP A 28 10.58 -14.76 7.70
C ASP A 28 10.11 -15.34 9.05
N SER A 29 10.94 -15.18 10.09
CA SER A 29 10.59 -15.65 11.44
C SER A 29 9.42 -14.89 12.05
N LEU A 30 9.19 -13.64 11.64
CA LEU A 30 8.13 -12.77 12.15
C LEU A 30 6.84 -12.87 11.34
N LEU A 31 6.94 -12.85 10.01
CA LEU A 31 5.80 -12.67 9.09
C LEU A 31 5.61 -13.83 8.11
N GLY A 32 6.49 -14.84 8.12
CA GLY A 32 6.39 -16.00 7.24
C GLY A 32 6.89 -15.79 5.82
N TYR A 33 7.54 -14.65 5.52
CA TYR A 33 8.23 -14.39 4.26
C TYR A 33 9.47 -13.52 4.47
N SER A 34 10.51 -13.75 3.66
CA SER A 34 11.77 -12.98 3.72
C SER A 34 11.87 -11.88 2.67
N LYS A 35 11.01 -11.89 1.64
CA LYS A 35 11.10 -10.99 0.49
C LYS A 35 9.89 -10.07 0.37
N VAL A 36 10.19 -8.80 0.09
CA VAL A 36 9.22 -7.71 -0.11
C VAL A 36 9.48 -7.00 -1.44
N THR A 37 8.52 -6.21 -1.90
CA THR A 37 8.75 -5.31 -3.04
C THR A 37 9.66 -4.15 -2.61
N GLN A 38 10.26 -3.44 -3.57
CA GLN A 38 10.98 -2.20 -3.26
C GLN A 38 10.07 -1.18 -2.57
N HIS A 39 8.78 -1.18 -2.91
CA HIS A 39 7.75 -0.35 -2.28
C HIS A 39 7.50 -0.78 -0.83
N GLY A 40 7.30 -2.08 -0.56
CA GLY A 40 7.11 -2.59 0.80
C GLY A 40 8.32 -2.40 1.70
N HIS A 41 9.54 -2.52 1.16
CA HIS A 41 10.77 -2.24 1.91
C HIS A 41 10.84 -0.77 2.37
N PHE A 42 10.31 0.17 1.58
CA PHE A 42 10.21 1.58 1.98
C PHE A 42 9.25 1.73 3.17
N TYR A 43 8.05 1.16 3.05
CA TYR A 43 7.04 1.19 4.12
C TYR A 43 7.48 0.52 5.42
N LEU A 44 8.31 -0.53 5.35
CA LEU A 44 8.83 -1.19 6.54
C LEU A 44 9.95 -0.39 7.21
N ARG A 45 10.76 0.34 6.45
CA ARG A 45 12.00 0.99 6.95
C ARG A 45 11.89 2.47 7.23
N GLU A 46 10.92 3.16 6.67
CA GLU A 46 10.74 4.57 6.97
C GLU A 46 10.33 4.74 8.44
N VAL A 47 11.35 4.96 9.27
CA VAL A 47 11.23 5.71 10.52
C VAL A 47 11.07 7.16 10.10
N VAL A 48 9.88 7.53 9.62
CA VAL A 48 9.54 8.96 9.53
C VAL A 48 9.61 9.47 10.98
N PRO A 49 10.38 10.53 11.28
CA PRO A 49 10.36 11.13 12.61
C PRO A 49 8.91 11.36 12.99
N ALA A 50 8.50 10.87 14.15
CA ALA A 50 7.13 10.99 14.63
C ALA A 50 6.63 12.44 14.42
N GLY A 51 5.70 12.61 13.47
CA GLY A 51 5.29 13.91 12.94
C GLY A 51 4.56 13.70 11.61
N THR A 52 3.38 13.09 11.60
CA THR A 52 2.05 13.70 11.79
C THR A 52 1.56 14.50 10.58
N ASP A 53 0.38 15.02 10.74
CA ASP A 53 -0.77 14.74 9.94
C ASP A 53 -1.38 16.09 9.50
N SER A 54 -1.76 16.28 8.23
CA SER A 54 -2.74 17.26 7.70
C SER A 54 -3.86 16.70 6.77
N ASN A 55 -4.44 15.51 6.94
CA ASN A 55 -4.19 14.58 8.03
C ASN A 55 -2.91 13.74 7.79
N GLY A 56 -2.05 14.02 6.78
CA GLY A 56 -0.59 13.73 6.77
C GLY A 56 -0.15 12.46 7.51
N MET A 57 -0.78 11.37 7.09
CA MET A 57 -0.46 10.04 7.54
C MET A 57 1.05 9.79 7.34
N SER A 58 1.79 9.90 8.44
CA SER A 58 2.87 8.99 8.72
C SER A 58 2.19 7.66 8.98
N ILE A 59 2.19 6.77 7.99
CA ILE A 59 1.89 5.38 8.26
C ILE A 59 3.08 4.88 9.09
N ASN A 60 2.91 4.99 10.41
CA ASN A 60 3.87 4.52 11.38
C ASN A 60 4.21 3.06 11.05
N GLY A 61 5.49 2.69 10.97
CA GLY A 61 5.87 1.29 10.77
C GLY A 61 5.16 0.34 11.75
N ALA A 62 4.84 0.81 12.97
CA ALA A 62 4.03 0.07 13.92
C ALA A 62 2.59 -0.20 13.45
N LEU A 63 1.96 0.73 12.72
CA LEU A 63 0.64 0.54 12.12
C LEU A 63 0.69 -0.52 11.03
N GLU A 64 1.68 -0.48 10.13
CA GLU A 64 1.83 -1.49 9.07
C GLU A 64 2.08 -2.88 9.66
N VAL A 65 2.96 -2.97 10.66
CA VAL A 65 3.22 -4.23 11.38
C VAL A 65 1.96 -4.73 12.11
N PHE A 66 1.18 -3.83 12.74
CA PHE A 66 -0.08 -4.20 13.38
C PHE A 66 -1.08 -4.76 12.36
N PHE A 67 -1.28 -4.07 11.22
CA PHE A 67 -2.18 -4.53 10.17
C PHE A 67 -1.72 -5.86 9.58
N GLU A 68 -0.43 -6.02 9.34
CA GLU A 68 0.13 -7.28 8.84
C GLU A 68 -0.03 -8.43 9.85
N ALA A 69 0.08 -8.17 11.16
CA ALA A 69 -0.18 -9.17 12.19
C ALA A 69 -1.65 -9.64 12.17
N ILE A 70 -2.61 -8.72 12.00
CA ILE A 70 -4.03 -9.08 11.84
C ILE A 70 -4.27 -9.87 10.56
N ARG A 71 -3.61 -9.50 9.46
CA ARG A 71 -3.66 -10.27 8.19
C ARG A 71 -3.18 -11.70 8.42
N LEU A 72 -2.03 -11.87 9.05
CA LEU A 72 -1.45 -13.18 9.33
C LEU A 72 -2.29 -14.02 10.30
N ASN A 73 -3.02 -13.38 11.21
CA ASN A 73 -3.87 -14.11 12.15
C ASN A 73 -5.20 -14.56 11.52
N SER A 74 -5.83 -13.69 10.72
CA SER A 74 -7.25 -13.85 10.37
C SER A 74 -7.53 -13.88 8.87
N PHE A 75 -6.59 -13.47 8.03
CA PHE A 75 -6.78 -13.25 6.58
C PHE A 75 -5.51 -13.64 5.78
N ARG A 76 -4.93 -14.82 6.09
CA ARG A 76 -3.64 -15.26 5.54
C ARG A 76 -3.62 -15.35 4.02
N GLU A 77 -4.78 -15.56 3.41
CA GLU A 77 -4.99 -15.62 1.97
C GLU A 77 -4.90 -14.26 1.27
N ARG A 78 -4.97 -13.15 2.02
CA ARG A 78 -4.87 -11.80 1.46
C ARG A 78 -3.41 -11.43 1.22
N PRO A 79 -3.10 -10.67 0.15
CA PRO A 79 -1.72 -10.28 -0.11
C PRO A 79 -1.20 -9.33 0.96
N SER A 80 0.07 -9.48 1.34
CA SER A 80 0.70 -8.54 2.25
C SER A 80 0.91 -7.19 1.57
N ARG A 81 0.69 -6.10 2.32
CA ARG A 81 1.03 -4.74 1.88
C ARG A 81 2.53 -4.59 1.59
N PHE A 82 3.39 -5.31 2.31
CA PHE A 82 4.84 -5.31 2.06
C PHE A 82 5.23 -6.05 0.77
N GLN A 83 4.36 -6.91 0.26
CA GLN A 83 4.59 -7.67 -0.97
C GLN A 83 3.80 -7.10 -2.17
N SER A 84 3.12 -5.98 -1.96
CA SER A 84 2.23 -5.39 -2.96
C SER A 84 2.77 -4.09 -3.54
N LEU A 85 2.17 -3.67 -4.65
CA LEU A 85 2.19 -2.28 -5.12
C LEU A 85 0.79 -1.71 -4.97
N PHE A 86 0.68 -0.48 -4.46
CA PHE A 86 -0.63 0.14 -4.23
C PHE A 86 -1.09 0.90 -5.47
N ALA A 87 -2.29 0.63 -5.95
CA ALA A 87 -2.79 1.24 -7.16
C ALA A 87 -4.28 1.58 -7.07
N TYR A 88 -4.78 2.25 -8.10
CA TYR A 88 -6.16 2.68 -8.24
C TYR A 88 -6.72 2.19 -9.58
N ILE A 89 -8.00 1.85 -9.63
CA ILE A 89 -8.64 1.51 -10.91
C ILE A 89 -8.92 2.77 -11.72
N ASN A 90 -9.35 3.85 -11.07
CA ASN A 90 -9.64 5.11 -11.74
C ASN A 90 -8.43 6.04 -11.70
N ILE A 91 -8.08 6.61 -12.86
CA ILE A 91 -7.04 7.63 -12.97
C ILE A 91 -7.39 8.89 -12.15
N ASP A 92 -8.66 9.27 -12.07
CA ASP A 92 -9.10 10.44 -11.30
C ASP A 92 -8.81 10.28 -9.80
N GLU A 93 -8.92 9.06 -9.27
CA GLU A 93 -8.57 8.75 -7.88
C GLU A 93 -7.05 8.85 -7.66
N ALA A 94 -6.25 8.36 -8.61
CA ALA A 94 -4.80 8.50 -8.56
C ALA A 94 -4.35 9.97 -8.66
N ILE A 95 -5.00 10.76 -9.54
CA ILE A 95 -4.77 12.21 -9.63
C ILE A 95 -5.17 12.88 -8.32
N ALA A 96 -6.36 12.59 -7.78
CA ALA A 96 -6.81 13.18 -6.52
C ALA A 96 -5.83 12.87 -5.37
N LEU A 97 -5.31 11.64 -5.26
CA LEU A 97 -4.29 11.30 -4.27
C LEU A 97 -3.00 12.12 -4.47
N ARG A 98 -2.57 12.30 -5.72
CA ARG A 98 -1.38 13.09 -6.06
C ARG A 98 -1.55 14.55 -5.66
N GLU A 99 -2.69 15.15 -5.99
CA GLU A 99 -2.97 16.58 -5.77
C GLU A 99 -3.27 16.91 -4.30
N ASN A 100 -4.01 16.04 -3.60
CA ASN A 100 -4.43 16.27 -2.21
C ASN A 100 -3.30 16.06 -1.19
N ASN A 101 -2.14 15.58 -1.61
CA ASN A 101 -0.98 15.38 -0.74
C ASN A 101 0.21 16.20 -1.27
N ALA A 102 0.63 17.20 -0.48
CA ALA A 102 1.72 18.10 -0.87
C ALA A 102 3.03 17.35 -1.22
N ASN A 103 3.29 16.21 -0.57
CA ASN A 103 4.48 15.40 -0.83
C ASN A 103 4.40 14.60 -2.15
N ASN A 104 3.21 14.48 -2.74
CA ASN A 104 2.97 13.69 -3.94
C ASN A 104 2.86 14.53 -5.21
N LYS A 105 2.78 15.86 -5.14
CA LYS A 105 2.47 16.73 -6.31
C LYS A 105 3.35 16.47 -7.52
N GLU A 106 4.64 16.22 -7.29
CA GLU A 106 5.64 15.97 -8.34
C GLU A 106 5.86 14.47 -8.64
N CYS A 107 4.99 13.59 -8.14
CA CYS A 107 5.10 12.15 -8.33
C CYS A 107 4.47 11.73 -9.65
N PRO A 108 5.19 10.96 -10.49
CA PRO A 108 4.64 10.45 -11.74
C PRO A 108 3.55 9.42 -11.43
N ILE A 109 2.50 9.43 -12.27
CA ILE A 109 1.47 8.38 -12.28
C ILE A 109 1.84 7.39 -13.37
N TRP A 110 1.83 6.10 -13.04
CA TRP A 110 2.16 5.00 -13.94
C TRP A 110 0.94 4.13 -14.20
N GLU A 111 0.74 3.75 -15.46
CA GLU A 111 -0.15 2.65 -15.80
C GLU A 111 0.58 1.33 -15.52
N VAL A 112 -0.06 0.46 -14.75
CA VAL A 112 0.49 -0.84 -14.35
C VAL A 112 -0.50 -1.95 -14.60
N GLU A 113 0.01 -3.16 -14.83
CA GLU A 113 -0.77 -4.35 -15.09
C GLU A 113 -0.47 -5.44 -14.07
N ALA A 114 -1.52 -5.98 -13.47
CA ALA A 114 -1.44 -7.11 -12.54
C ALA A 114 -2.58 -8.11 -12.80
N VAL A 115 -2.32 -9.38 -12.49
CA VAL A 115 -3.31 -10.46 -12.61
C VAL A 115 -4.10 -10.58 -11.31
N GLU A 116 -3.41 -10.61 -10.18
CA GLU A 116 -3.98 -10.76 -8.85
C GLU A 116 -3.92 -9.46 -8.07
N TYR A 117 -4.98 -9.17 -7.33
CA TYR A 117 -5.09 -7.96 -6.53
C TYR A 117 -6.10 -8.12 -5.40
N PHE A 118 -6.01 -7.25 -4.40
CA PHE A 118 -6.98 -7.12 -3.32
C PHE A 118 -7.39 -5.65 -3.14
N CYS A 119 -8.68 -5.38 -3.04
CA CYS A 119 -9.21 -4.02 -2.84
C CYS A 119 -9.51 -3.81 -1.36
N ALA A 120 -9.08 -2.68 -0.81
CA ALA A 120 -9.32 -2.30 0.58
C ALA A 120 -9.50 -0.79 0.74
N ASP A 121 -10.17 -0.36 1.80
CA ASP A 121 -10.39 1.05 2.09
C ASP A 121 -9.22 1.66 2.88
N MET A 122 -8.45 2.52 2.22
CA MET A 122 -7.29 3.20 2.81
C MET A 122 -7.68 4.07 4.01
N ASN A 123 -8.92 4.56 4.10
CA ASN A 123 -9.38 5.38 5.25
C ASN A 123 -9.46 4.58 6.56
N LEU A 124 -9.37 3.25 6.49
CA LEU A 124 -9.29 2.35 7.64
C LEU A 124 -7.85 2.16 8.16
N LEU A 125 -6.80 2.57 7.42
CA LEU A 125 -5.41 2.45 7.88
C LEU A 125 -5.08 3.46 9.00
N LYS A 126 -5.61 3.22 10.20
CA LYS A 126 -5.41 4.05 11.40
C LYS A 126 -5.76 3.29 12.68
N PHE A 127 -5.12 3.65 13.79
CA PHE A 127 -5.43 3.08 15.10
C PHE A 127 -6.80 3.50 15.66
N GLY A 128 -7.40 4.60 15.18
CA GLY A 128 -8.65 5.10 15.76
C GLY A 128 -8.45 5.76 17.13
N LEU A 129 -9.47 5.78 17.99
CA LEU A 129 -9.41 6.44 19.29
C LEU A 129 -8.82 5.54 20.38
N ASN A 130 -8.90 4.22 20.20
CA ASN A 130 -8.42 3.23 21.16
C ASN A 130 -8.07 1.90 20.47
N GLY A 131 -7.54 0.94 21.24
CA GLY A 131 -7.12 -0.35 20.71
C GLY A 131 -8.23 -1.14 20.01
N ILE A 132 -9.47 -1.10 20.49
CA ILE A 132 -10.59 -1.82 19.87
C ILE A 132 -10.88 -1.25 18.47
N ASP A 133 -10.79 0.08 18.31
CA ASP A 133 -10.95 0.71 17.00
C ASP A 133 -9.85 0.26 16.03
N ALA A 134 -8.61 0.12 16.49
CA ALA A 134 -7.52 -0.37 15.67
C ALA A 134 -7.79 -1.78 15.14
N PHE A 135 -8.20 -2.70 16.02
CA PHE A 135 -8.58 -4.06 15.61
C PHE A 135 -9.77 -4.06 14.65
N SER A 136 -10.81 -3.28 14.94
CA SER A 136 -12.00 -3.15 14.09
C SER A 136 -11.65 -2.64 12.69
N ASN A 137 -10.82 -1.60 12.61
CA ASN A 137 -10.35 -1.03 11.36
C ASN A 137 -9.50 -2.03 10.57
N ALA A 138 -8.57 -2.73 11.22
CA ALA A 138 -7.74 -3.73 10.57
C ALA A 138 -8.55 -4.92 10.04
N HIS A 139 -9.53 -5.39 10.81
CA HIS A 139 -10.44 -6.45 10.37
C HIS A 139 -11.28 -6.02 9.16
N LYS A 140 -11.85 -4.82 9.18
CA LYS A 140 -12.61 -4.27 8.05
C LYS A 140 -11.73 -4.07 6.80
N TYR A 141 -10.51 -3.58 7.00
CA TYR A 141 -9.55 -3.39 5.92
C TYR A 141 -9.27 -4.73 5.21
N TRP A 142 -8.98 -5.78 5.98
CA TRP A 142 -8.64 -7.10 5.43
C TRP A 142 -9.83 -7.95 4.99
N SER A 143 -11.05 -7.66 5.47
CA SER A 143 -12.27 -8.25 4.91
C SER A 143 -12.62 -7.64 3.54
N GLY A 144 -12.07 -6.47 3.20
CA GLY A 144 -12.44 -5.69 2.01
C GLY A 144 -13.69 -4.83 2.22
N ASP A 145 -14.10 -4.63 3.47
CA ASP A 145 -15.23 -3.75 3.81
C ASP A 145 -14.84 -2.28 3.69
N GLY A 146 -15.81 -1.44 3.33
CA GLY A 146 -15.65 0.00 3.26
C GLY A 146 -16.07 0.72 4.55
N SER A 147 -15.43 1.86 4.83
CA SER A 147 -15.98 2.88 5.72
C SER A 147 -17.16 3.61 5.07
N LYS A 148 -17.73 4.61 5.75
CA LYS A 148 -18.84 5.41 5.22
C LYS A 148 -18.49 6.18 3.94
N GLN A 149 -17.22 6.54 3.78
CA GLN A 149 -16.69 7.27 2.64
C GLN A 149 -15.36 6.59 2.27
N PRO A 150 -15.40 5.46 1.56
CA PRO A 150 -14.20 4.69 1.32
C PRO A 150 -13.28 5.40 0.34
N LEU A 151 -11.98 5.24 0.56
CA LEU A 151 -10.93 5.59 -0.38
C LEU A 151 -10.26 4.29 -0.80
N TRP A 152 -10.74 3.71 -1.90
CA TRP A 152 -10.31 2.39 -2.35
C TRP A 152 -8.86 2.40 -2.83
N GLU A 153 -8.08 1.45 -2.34
CA GLU A 153 -6.72 1.14 -2.76
C GLU A 153 -6.66 -0.33 -3.18
N TYR A 154 -5.92 -0.61 -4.25
CA TYR A 154 -5.73 -1.94 -4.79
C TYR A 154 -4.30 -2.41 -4.50
N LEU A 155 -4.17 -3.44 -3.66
CA LEU A 155 -2.93 -4.14 -3.40
C LEU A 155 -2.67 -5.11 -4.55
N LEU A 156 -1.83 -4.70 -5.49
CA LEU A 156 -1.46 -5.53 -6.63
C LEU A 156 -0.41 -6.55 -6.21
N VAL A 157 -0.60 -7.80 -6.63
CA VAL A 157 0.31 -8.90 -6.32
C VAL A 157 1.33 -9.04 -7.44
N SER A 158 2.61 -9.14 -7.04
CA SER A 158 3.72 -9.40 -7.95
C SER A 158 3.57 -10.74 -8.69
N PRO A 159 4.00 -10.86 -9.97
CA PRO A 159 4.67 -9.84 -10.79
C PRO A 159 3.71 -8.78 -11.34
N ILE A 160 4.13 -7.51 -11.29
CA ILE A 160 3.36 -6.36 -11.80
C ILE A 160 4.16 -5.69 -12.91
N THR A 161 3.55 -5.47 -14.06
CA THR A 161 4.22 -4.85 -15.22
C THR A 161 3.92 -3.36 -15.28
N VAL A 162 4.94 -2.52 -15.42
CA VAL A 162 4.80 -1.08 -15.67
C VAL A 162 4.62 -0.86 -17.17
N ILE A 163 3.43 -0.45 -17.59
CA ILE A 163 3.04 -0.36 -19.01
C ILE A 163 3.52 0.96 -19.62
N GLY A 164 3.45 2.04 -18.86
CA GLY A 164 3.82 3.37 -19.33
C GLY A 164 3.50 4.46 -18.33
N GLN A 165 4.14 5.61 -18.51
CA GLN A 165 3.83 6.78 -17.69
C GLN A 165 2.55 7.44 -18.20
N TYR A 166 1.60 7.69 -17.29
CA TYR A 166 0.42 8.48 -17.61
C TYR A 166 0.84 9.92 -17.92
N LYS A 167 0.44 10.42 -19.08
CA LYS A 167 0.66 11.80 -19.53
C LYS A 167 -0.71 12.47 -19.58
N GLY A 168 -1.10 13.11 -18.48
CA GLY A 168 -2.32 13.92 -18.38
C GLY A 168 -2.02 15.27 -17.79
#